data_AF-A0A3E1I6J2-F1
#
_entry.id   AF-A0A3E1I6J2-F1
#
_cell.length_a   1.000
_cell.length_b   1.000
_cell.length_c   1.000
_cell.angle_alpha   90.00
_cell.angle_beta   90.00
_cell.angle_gamma   90.00
#
_symmetry.space_group_name_H-M   'P 1'
#
loop_
_entity.id
_entity.type
_entity.pdbx_description
1 polymer ?
#
loop_
_entity_poly.entity_id
_entity_poly.type
_entity_poly.pdbx_seq_one_letter_code
_entity_poly.pdbx_strand_id
1 'polypeptide(L)'
;MSYLEDEIDEACNALNLDAGKLDSSELNLLISSLTRKFFKAQSKVLDPIELNEKSSEHNPDFWKEVPHRISGNGLVLLVFDSAYSAWRMENARVLASVLGETTGYPFWITDNELTFLVHMDDHDCVIWA
;
A
#
# COMPACT_ATOMS: atom_id res chain seq x y z
N MET A 1 -10.00 -13.36 -11.12
CA MET A 1 -10.28 -11.94 -11.27
C MET A 1 -10.35 -11.39 -9.87
N SER A 2 -9.44 -10.47 -9.56
CA SER A 2 -9.34 -9.80 -8.27
C SER A 2 -10.05 -8.47 -8.45
N TYR A 3 -11.13 -8.23 -7.71
CA TYR A 3 -11.99 -7.08 -7.93
C TYR A 3 -11.23 -5.77 -7.69
N LEU A 4 -10.40 -5.76 -6.64
CA LEU A 4 -9.55 -4.61 -6.28
C LEU A 4 -8.47 -4.35 -7.31
N GLU A 5 -7.91 -5.40 -7.89
CA GLU A 5 -6.89 -5.28 -8.92
C GLU A 5 -7.45 -4.64 -10.18
N ASP A 6 -8.62 -5.10 -10.63
CA ASP A 6 -9.32 -4.55 -11.78
C ASP A 6 -9.71 -3.08 -11.52
N GLU A 7 -10.19 -2.75 -10.32
CA GLU A 7 -10.59 -1.40 -9.92
C GLU A 7 -9.40 -0.41 -9.89
N ILE A 8 -8.26 -0.84 -9.33
CA ILE A 8 -7.03 -0.01 -9.30
C ILE A 8 -6.46 0.16 -10.71
N ASP A 9 -6.46 -0.90 -11.52
CA ASP A 9 -6.00 -0.82 -12.91
C ASP A 9 -6.91 0.12 -13.73
N GLU A 10 -8.23 0.08 -13.52
CA GLU A 10 -9.18 1.03 -14.11
C GLU A 10 -8.93 2.48 -13.66
N ALA A 11 -8.72 2.72 -12.37
CA ALA A 11 -8.40 4.04 -11.83
C ALA A 11 -7.10 4.60 -12.42
N CYS A 12 -6.05 3.77 -12.51
CA CYS A 12 -4.78 4.17 -13.12
C CYS A 12 -4.95 4.55 -14.60
N ASN A 13 -5.73 3.77 -15.36
CA ASN A 13 -6.03 4.05 -16.76
C ASN A 13 -6.86 5.33 -16.94
N ALA A 14 -7.90 5.54 -16.11
CA ALA A 14 -8.75 6.72 -16.17
C ALA A 14 -7.95 8.01 -15.90
N LEU A 15 -6.98 7.94 -15.00
CA LEU A 15 -6.09 9.05 -14.64
C LEU A 15 -4.91 9.22 -15.60
N ASN A 16 -4.77 8.37 -16.63
CA ASN A 16 -3.62 8.31 -17.55
C ASN A 16 -2.27 8.23 -16.83
N LEU A 17 -2.23 7.42 -15.77
CA LEU A 17 -1.04 7.20 -14.97
C LEU A 17 -0.26 6.01 -15.50
N ASP A 18 1.05 6.17 -15.65
CA ASP A 18 1.96 5.04 -15.88
C ASP A 18 2.25 4.34 -14.54
N ALA A 19 1.22 3.68 -13.99
CA ALA A 19 1.34 2.89 -12.78
C ALA A 19 1.97 1.53 -13.10
N GLY A 20 3.23 1.36 -12.69
CA GLY A 20 3.96 0.12 -12.92
C GLY A 20 3.52 -0.96 -11.93
N LYS A 21 2.61 -1.84 -12.33
CA LYS A 21 2.27 -3.03 -11.55
C LYS A 21 3.49 -3.93 -11.42
N LEU A 22 3.79 -4.37 -10.19
CA LEU A 22 4.93 -5.24 -9.92
C LEU A 22 4.64 -6.64 -10.46
N ASP A 23 5.64 -7.27 -11.06
CA ASP A 23 5.53 -8.67 -11.42
C ASP A 23 5.62 -9.58 -10.16
N SER A 24 5.29 -10.86 -10.34
CA SER A 24 5.28 -11.81 -9.22
C SER A 24 6.64 -12.00 -8.53
N SER A 25 7.75 -11.87 -9.26
CA SER A 25 9.10 -11.97 -8.68
C SER A 25 9.42 -10.72 -7.87
N GLU A 26 9.14 -9.53 -8.41
CA GLU A 26 9.31 -8.25 -7.72
C GLU A 26 8.46 -8.19 -6.44
N LEU A 27 7.20 -8.60 -6.52
CA LEU A 27 6.28 -8.62 -5.39
C LEU A 27 6.75 -9.56 -4.28
N ASN A 28 7.19 -10.78 -4.62
CA ASN A 28 7.69 -11.73 -3.63
C ASN A 28 8.96 -11.20 -2.92
N LEU A 29 9.85 -10.55 -3.66
CA LEU A 29 11.05 -9.90 -3.10
C LEU A 29 10.67 -8.73 -2.18
N LEU A 30 9.67 -7.95 -2.56
CA LEU A 30 9.16 -6.85 -1.75
C LEU A 30 8.57 -7.36 -0.43
N ILE A 31 7.63 -8.32 -0.47
CA ILE A 31 7.02 -8.91 0.73
C ILE A 31 8.08 -9.52 1.66
N SER A 32 9.06 -10.25 1.12
CA SER A 32 10.16 -10.78 1.92
C SER A 32 10.99 -9.68 2.58
N SER A 33 11.24 -8.59 1.87
CA SER A 33 12.00 -7.45 2.39
C SER A 33 11.23 -6.69 3.46
N LEU A 34 9.92 -6.51 3.26
CA LEU A 34 9.01 -5.89 4.23
C LEU A 34 8.94 -6.71 5.51
N THR A 35 8.64 -8.00 5.44
CA THR A 35 8.52 -8.87 6.62
C THR A 35 9.84 -9.01 7.39
N ARG A 36 10.98 -8.94 6.70
CA ARG A 36 12.29 -8.91 7.35
C ARG A 36 12.57 -7.60 8.10
N LYS A 37 12.06 -6.46 7.62
CA LYS A 37 12.39 -5.13 8.16
C LYS A 37 11.39 -4.65 9.21
N PHE A 38 10.10 -4.86 8.96
CA PHE A 38 9.01 -4.23 9.72
C PHE A 38 8.21 -5.21 10.57
N PHE A 39 8.41 -6.52 10.45
CA PHE A 39 7.59 -7.51 11.16
C PHE A 39 8.43 -8.30 12.17
N LYS A 40 7.76 -8.88 13.17
CA LYS A 40 8.37 -9.72 14.21
C LYS A 40 8.91 -11.03 13.64
N ALA A 41 8.28 -11.54 12.58
CA ALA A 41 8.67 -12.75 11.89
C ALA A 41 8.55 -12.59 10.37
N GLN A 42 9.42 -13.27 9.62
CA GLN A 42 9.30 -13.34 8.17
C GLN A 42 8.11 -14.23 7.77
N SER A 43 7.30 -13.75 6.84
CA SER A 43 6.11 -14.43 6.35
C SER A 43 5.88 -14.12 4.87
N LYS A 44 5.01 -14.90 4.22
CA LYS A 44 4.49 -14.60 2.89
C LYS A 44 3.25 -13.72 2.92
N VAL A 45 2.70 -13.50 4.12
CA VAL A 45 1.52 -12.67 4.35
C VAL A 45 1.92 -11.53 5.27
N LEU A 46 1.51 -10.31 4.91
CA LEU A 46 1.64 -9.12 5.71
C LEU A 46 0.51 -9.11 6.73
N ASP A 47 0.79 -9.59 7.95
CA ASP A 47 -0.15 -9.61 9.07
C ASP A 47 0.08 -8.38 9.97
N PRO A 48 -0.89 -7.45 10.08
CA PRO A 48 -0.77 -6.27 10.93
C PRO A 48 -0.45 -6.58 12.40
N ILE A 49 -0.87 -7.74 12.93
CA ILE A 49 -0.60 -8.16 14.32
C ILE A 49 0.89 -8.43 14.54
N GLU A 50 1.57 -8.91 13.50
CA GLU A 50 2.99 -9.21 13.51
C GLU A 50 3.85 -7.98 13.17
N LEU A 51 3.24 -6.83 12.89
CA LEU A 51 3.95 -5.59 12.60
C LEU A 51 4.65 -5.06 13.87
N ASN A 52 5.87 -4.55 13.71
CA ASN A 52 6.56 -3.78 14.74
C ASN A 52 6.01 -2.35 14.75
N GLU A 53 4.78 -2.20 15.23
CA GLU A 53 4.08 -0.92 15.32
C GLU A 53 4.91 0.13 16.08
N LYS A 54 5.08 1.30 15.45
CA LYS A 54 5.60 2.52 16.07
C LYS A 54 4.49 3.40 16.61
N SER A 55 3.38 3.50 15.87
CA SER A 55 2.21 4.28 16.25
C SER A 55 0.98 3.82 15.48
N SER A 56 -0.18 3.94 16.11
CA SER A 56 -1.49 3.75 15.49
C SER A 56 -2.41 4.93 15.76
N GLU A 57 -3.32 5.19 14.83
CA GLU A 57 -4.36 6.20 14.97
C GLU A 57 -5.64 5.77 14.23
N HIS A 58 -6.79 6.24 14.67
CA HIS A 58 -8.04 6.10 13.91
C HIS A 58 -8.21 7.33 13.00
N ASN A 59 -8.16 7.13 11.69
CA ASN A 59 -8.30 8.18 10.69
C ASN A 59 -9.04 7.68 9.43
N PRO A 60 -10.37 7.90 9.32
CA PRO A 60 -11.15 7.50 8.14
C PRO A 60 -10.80 8.30 6.87
N ASP A 61 -10.20 9.49 7.04
CA ASP A 61 -9.80 10.37 5.95
C ASP A 61 -8.31 10.23 5.59
N PHE A 62 -7.64 9.19 6.09
CA PHE A 62 -6.19 9.02 5.92
C PHE A 62 -5.75 9.09 4.45
N TRP A 63 -6.50 8.47 3.53
CA TRP A 63 -6.21 8.49 2.10
C TRP A 63 -6.15 9.91 1.52
N LYS A 64 -6.94 10.86 2.04
CA LYS A 64 -6.89 12.28 1.65
C LYS A 64 -5.66 12.99 2.20
N GLU A 65 -5.17 12.53 3.35
CA GLU A 65 -4.02 13.09 4.04
C GLU A 65 -2.68 12.52 3.58
N VAL A 66 -2.68 11.42 2.81
CA VAL A 66 -1.46 10.79 2.27
C VAL A 66 -0.50 11.82 1.63
N PRO A 67 -0.92 12.76 0.77
CA PRO A 67 0.00 13.74 0.17
C PRO A 67 0.67 14.69 1.16
N HIS A 68 0.13 14.82 2.37
CA HIS A 68 0.65 15.67 3.44
C HIS A 68 1.49 14.89 4.45
N ARG A 69 1.15 13.62 4.69
CA ARG A 69 1.80 12.76 5.68
C ARG A 69 2.95 11.95 5.11
N ILE A 70 2.84 11.53 3.85
CA ILE A 70 3.84 10.74 3.15
C ILE A 70 4.54 11.64 2.15
N SER A 71 5.82 11.92 2.42
CA SER A 71 6.69 12.64 1.50
C SER A 71 7.58 11.64 0.78
N GLY A 72 7.71 11.78 -0.54
CA GLY A 72 8.60 10.92 -1.32
C GLY A 72 8.09 10.67 -2.73
N ASN A 73 9.02 10.27 -3.59
CA ASN A 73 8.75 9.77 -4.91
C ASN A 73 8.99 8.26 -4.92
N GLY A 74 8.27 7.53 -5.79
CA GLY A 74 8.40 6.08 -5.88
C GLY A 74 7.80 5.38 -4.67
N LEU A 75 6.49 5.55 -4.50
CA LEU A 75 5.71 4.83 -3.51
C LEU A 75 5.24 3.50 -4.10
N VAL A 76 4.97 2.54 -3.23
CA VAL A 76 4.37 1.27 -3.60
C VAL A 76 3.08 1.10 -2.80
N LEU A 77 1.98 0.96 -3.53
CA LEU A 77 0.68 0.53 -2.99
C LEU A 77 0.64 -0.99 -3.04
N LEU A 78 0.31 -1.66 -1.94
CA LEU A 78 0.02 -3.09 -1.92
C LEU A 78 -1.38 -3.33 -1.38
N VAL A 79 -2.13 -4.21 -2.03
CA VAL A 79 -3.46 -4.63 -1.59
C VAL A 79 -3.53 -6.15 -1.56
N PHE A 80 -4.44 -6.67 -0.74
CA PHE A 80 -4.71 -8.10 -0.67
C PHE A 80 -6.19 -8.35 -0.97
N ASP A 81 -6.47 -9.04 -2.06
CA ASP A 81 -7.79 -9.62 -2.35
C ASP A 81 -7.67 -11.15 -2.21
N SER A 82 -7.62 -11.89 -3.31
CA SER A 82 -7.33 -13.32 -3.31
C SER A 82 -5.82 -13.61 -3.22
N ALA A 83 -5.00 -12.64 -3.62
CA ALA A 83 -3.55 -12.63 -3.55
C ALA A 83 -3.06 -11.18 -3.41
N TYR A 84 -1.78 -11.00 -3.09
CA TYR A 84 -1.18 -9.66 -3.10
C TYR A 84 -1.03 -9.17 -4.54
N SER A 85 -1.36 -7.90 -4.73
CA SER A 85 -1.03 -7.13 -5.93
C SER A 85 -0.44 -5.80 -5.49
N ALA A 86 0.52 -5.27 -6.26
CA ALA A 86 1.21 -4.05 -5.92
C ALA A 86 1.49 -3.18 -7.15
N TRP A 87 1.49 -1.87 -6.96
CA TRP A 87 1.71 -0.87 -8.00
C TRP A 87 2.72 0.16 -7.52
N ARG A 88 3.67 0.50 -8.40
CA ARG A 88 4.53 1.65 -8.22
C ARG A 88 3.76 2.92 -8.59
N MET A 89 3.69 3.84 -7.65
CA MET A 89 3.13 5.16 -7.82
C MET A 89 4.25 6.20 -7.82
N GLU A 90 4.16 7.17 -8.72
CA GLU A 90 5.19 8.19 -8.88
C GLU A 90 5.40 9.01 -7.59
N ASN A 91 4.31 9.37 -6.92
CA ASN A 91 4.33 10.19 -5.71
C ASN A 91 3.02 10.03 -4.90
N ALA A 92 3.00 10.65 -3.72
CA ALA A 92 1.86 10.60 -2.80
C ALA A 92 0.56 11.19 -3.35
N ARG A 93 0.62 12.19 -4.26
CA ARG A 93 -0.59 12.78 -4.88
C ARG A 93 -1.24 11.82 -5.86
N VAL A 94 -0.41 11.14 -6.65
CA VAL A 94 -0.86 10.10 -7.57
C VAL A 94 -1.53 8.97 -6.79
N LEU A 95 -0.87 8.49 -5.73
CA LEU A 95 -1.42 7.43 -4.88
C LEU A 95 -2.76 7.84 -4.23
N ALA A 96 -2.86 9.06 -3.69
CA ALA A 96 -4.12 9.56 -3.13
C ALA A 96 -5.23 9.72 -4.17
N SER A 97 -4.88 10.06 -5.41
CA SER A 97 -5.85 10.15 -6.51
C SER A 97 -6.40 8.77 -6.86
N VAL A 98 -5.54 7.75 -6.95
CA VAL A 98 -5.97 6.36 -7.17
C VAL A 98 -6.88 5.90 -6.03
N LEU A 99 -6.48 6.08 -4.77
CA LEU A 99 -7.30 5.71 -3.61
C LEU A 99 -8.65 6.45 -3.55
N GLY A 100 -8.74 7.65 -4.12
CA GLY A 100 -9.97 8.43 -4.17
C GLY A 100 -10.96 7.99 -5.25
N GLU A 101 -10.48 7.29 -6.29
CA GLU A 101 -11.30 6.76 -7.38
C GLU A 101 -11.77 5.33 -7.12
N THR A 102 -11.26 4.68 -6.07
CA THR A 102 -11.60 3.30 -5.72
C THR A 102 -12.48 3.21 -4.48
N THR A 103 -13.14 2.06 -4.30
CA THR A 103 -13.91 1.73 -3.10
C THR A 103 -12.98 1.56 -1.90
N GLY A 104 -13.49 1.74 -0.67
CA GLY A 104 -12.68 1.58 0.53
C GLY A 104 -12.23 0.13 0.74
N TYR A 105 -10.93 -0.09 0.93
CA TYR A 105 -10.32 -1.38 1.23
C TYR A 105 -9.06 -1.25 2.10
N PRO A 106 -8.66 -2.31 2.81
CA PRO A 106 -7.36 -2.35 3.47
C PRO A 106 -6.20 -2.29 2.48
N PHE A 107 -5.18 -1.50 2.79
CA PHE A 107 -4.00 -1.39 1.94
C PHE A 107 -2.72 -1.16 2.73
N TRP A 108 -1.60 -1.32 2.05
CA TRP A 108 -0.28 -1.02 2.55
C TRP A 108 0.41 0.01 1.66
N ILE A 109 1.18 0.92 2.27
CA ILE A 109 2.00 1.90 1.56
C ILE A 109 3.43 1.82 2.09
N THR A 110 4.40 1.78 1.18
CA THR A 110 5.82 1.92 1.49
C THR A 110 6.50 2.74 0.39
N ASP A 111 7.76 3.11 0.59
CA ASP A 111 8.63 3.67 -0.44
C ASP A 111 9.62 2.61 -0.95
N ASN A 112 10.27 2.90 -2.08
CA ASN A 112 11.25 1.98 -2.68
C ASN A 112 12.46 1.67 -1.77
N GLU A 113 12.79 2.57 -0.84
CA GLU A 113 13.91 2.40 0.11
C GLU A 113 13.49 1.69 1.41
N LEU A 114 12.20 1.35 1.54
CA LEU A 114 11.59 0.74 2.72
C LEU A 114 11.87 1.57 3.99
N THR A 115 11.85 2.89 3.92
CA THR A 115 12.06 3.78 5.07
C THR A 115 10.88 3.77 6.04
N PHE A 116 9.68 3.50 5.54
CA PHE A 116 8.46 3.34 6.33
C PHE A 116 7.56 2.24 5.78
N LEU A 117 6.63 1.76 6.61
CA LEU A 117 5.50 0.97 6.18
C LEU A 117 4.23 1.47 6.88
N VAL A 118 3.18 1.73 6.11
CA VAL A 118 1.86 2.10 6.63
C VAL A 118 0.84 1.06 6.24
N HIS A 119 -0.01 0.68 7.18
CA HIS A 119 -1.21 -0.10 6.93
C HIS A 119 -2.44 0.74 7.23
N MET A 120 -3.44 0.72 6.35
CA MET A 120 -4.80 1.13 6.67
C MET A 120 -5.68 -0.11 6.67
N ASP A 121 -6.40 -0.37 7.76
CA ASP A 121 -7.32 -1.51 7.89
C ASP A 121 -8.77 -1.16 7.54
N ASP A 122 -9.67 -2.13 7.68
CA ASP A 122 -11.12 -2.01 7.41
C ASP A 122 -11.91 -1.31 8.54
N HIS A 123 -11.22 -0.88 9.60
CA HIS A 123 -11.77 -0.16 10.75
C HIS A 123 -11.26 1.27 10.83
N ASP A 124 -10.82 1.83 9.70
CA ASP A 124 -10.26 3.18 9.58
C ASP A 124 -9.04 3.40 10.49
N CYS A 125 -8.34 2.33 10.90
CA CYS A 125 -7.14 2.43 11.70
C CYS A 125 -5.90 2.42 10.82
N VAL A 126 -5.01 3.36 11.08
CA VAL A 126 -3.73 3.55 10.39
C VAL A 126 -2.62 3.12 11.33
N ILE A 127 -1.81 2.16 10.90
CA ILE A 127 -0.70 1.59 11.68
C ILE A 127 0.61 1.90 10.96
N TRP A 128 1.55 2.54 11.66
CA TRP A 128 2.85 2.95 11.14
C TRP A 128 3.98 2.07 11.69
N ALA A 129 4.93 1.69 10.84
CA ALA A 129 6.16 0.98 11.18
C ALA A 129 7.40 1.57 10.50
#